data_AF-A0A956LXX9-F1
#
_entry.id   AF-A0A956LXX9-F1
#
_cell.length_a   1.000
_cell.length_b   1.000
_cell.length_c   1.000
_cell.angle_alpha   90.00
_cell.angle_beta   90.00
_cell.angle_gamma   90.00
#
_symmetry.space_group_name_H-M   'P 1'
#
loop_
_entity.id
_entity.type
_entity.pdbx_description
1 polymer ?
#
loop_
_entity_poly.entity_id
_entity_poly.type
_entity_poly.pdbx_seq_one_letter_code
_entity_poly.pdbx_strand_id
1 'polypeptide(L)'
;MEMRSDREIVISRTFRAPARILFDAWTRADLVSRWWAPKSHGVEIAHCEADVRVGGKYRYVLRKGDDEFAFSGTYSEVTPPTRLVYSHVFEAFPDSPVTVTVTFEELDGETRLVAHEVYPSKEALAGALSSGMEHGMRETMDQLDALVAVLL
;
A
#
# COMPACT_ATOMS: atom_id res chain seq x y z
N MET A 1 -3.35 -12.98 3.59
CA MET A 1 -2.99 -12.16 4.76
C MET A 1 -2.70 -13.13 5.89
N GLU A 2 -1.61 -12.92 6.62
CA GLU A 2 -1.17 -13.73 7.75
C GLU A 2 -0.73 -12.79 8.88
N MET A 3 -1.13 -13.06 10.11
CA MET A 3 -0.56 -12.37 11.28
C MET A 3 0.74 -13.07 11.68
N ARG A 4 1.85 -12.33 11.71
CA ARG A 4 3.16 -12.85 12.14
C ARG A 4 3.38 -12.72 13.65
N SER A 5 2.77 -11.70 14.26
CA SER A 5 2.79 -11.44 15.70
C SER A 5 1.56 -10.63 16.08
N ASP A 6 1.49 -10.17 17.33
CA ASP A 6 0.41 -9.31 17.82
C ASP A 6 0.53 -7.85 17.33
N ARG A 7 1.53 -7.52 16.50
CA ARG A 7 1.72 -6.21 15.87
C ARG A 7 2.11 -6.27 14.39
N GLU A 8 2.09 -7.45 13.76
CA GLU A 8 2.63 -7.63 12.40
C GLU A 8 1.68 -8.39 11.49
N ILE A 9 1.46 -7.84 10.29
CA ILE A 9 0.70 -8.47 9.20
C ILE A 9 1.61 -8.64 7.99
N VAL A 10 1.47 -9.79 7.32
CA VAL A 10 2.07 -10.03 6.01
C VAL A 10 0.99 -10.37 4.99
N ILE A 11 1.08 -9.72 3.83
CA ILE A 11 0.31 -10.03 2.64
C ILE A 11 1.28 -10.50 1.56
N SER A 12 1.00 -11.66 0.97
CA SER A 12 1.76 -12.20 -0.15
C SER A 12 0.79 -12.51 -1.28
N ARG A 13 1.10 -12.08 -2.50
CA ARG A 13 0.36 -12.41 -3.72
C ARG A 13 1.31 -12.50 -4.90
N THR A 14 1.05 -13.47 -5.79
CA THR A 14 1.75 -13.58 -7.06
C THR A 14 0.93 -12.89 -8.15
N PHE A 15 1.60 -12.08 -8.96
CA PHE A 15 1.02 -11.34 -10.06
C PHE A 15 1.68 -11.76 -11.36
N ARG A 16 0.89 -11.86 -12.44
CA ARG A 16 1.39 -12.17 -13.79
C ARG A 16 1.93 -10.92 -14.47
N ALA A 17 2.94 -10.30 -13.86
CA ALA A 17 3.60 -9.12 -14.40
C ALA A 17 5.07 -9.09 -13.98
N PRO A 18 5.98 -8.51 -14.79
CA PRO A 18 7.37 -8.27 -14.40
C PRO A 18 7.46 -7.34 -13.18
N ALA A 19 8.52 -7.48 -12.37
CA ALA A 19 8.65 -6.74 -11.11
C ALA A 19 8.65 -5.22 -11.33
N ARG A 20 9.21 -4.76 -12.46
CA ARG A 20 9.21 -3.33 -12.83
C ARG A 20 7.81 -2.73 -12.95
N ILE A 21 6.82 -3.49 -13.45
CA ILE A 21 5.46 -2.99 -13.65
C ILE A 21 4.75 -2.86 -12.31
N LEU A 22 4.95 -3.82 -11.40
CA LEU A 22 4.41 -3.74 -10.04
C LEU A 22 5.07 -2.63 -9.24
N PHE A 23 6.39 -2.47 -9.38
CA PHE A 23 7.11 -1.38 -8.73
C PHE A 23 6.59 -0.02 -9.23
N ASP A 24 6.42 0.16 -10.54
CA ASP A 24 5.83 1.37 -11.11
C ASP A 24 4.40 1.59 -10.61
N ALA A 25 3.57 0.54 -10.58
CA ALA A 25 2.20 0.62 -10.06
C ALA A 25 2.13 1.00 -8.58
N TRP A 26 3.17 0.66 -7.80
CA TRP A 26 3.27 1.00 -6.37
C TRP A 26 3.85 2.40 -6.12
N THR A 27 4.65 2.95 -7.04
CA THR A 27 5.45 4.15 -6.79
C THR A 27 5.01 5.37 -7.57
N ARG A 28 4.41 5.19 -8.74
CA ARG A 28 3.95 6.30 -9.56
C ARG A 28 2.55 6.75 -9.13
N ALA A 29 2.41 8.01 -8.74
CA ALA A 29 1.14 8.56 -8.25
C ALA A 29 -0.04 8.40 -9.23
N ASP A 30 0.22 8.53 -10.54
CA ASP A 30 -0.78 8.31 -11.60
C ASP A 30 -1.27 6.86 -11.68
N LEU A 31 -0.47 5.90 -11.21
CA LEU A 31 -0.86 4.48 -11.14
C LEU A 31 -1.44 4.12 -9.77
N VAL A 32 -0.82 4.57 -8.67
CA VAL A 32 -1.30 4.34 -7.30
C VAL A 32 -2.74 4.81 -7.13
N SER A 33 -3.06 5.98 -7.67
CA SER A 33 -4.42 6.56 -7.66
C SER A 33 -5.50 5.67 -8.29
N ARG A 34 -5.13 4.66 -9.08
CA ARG A 34 -6.07 3.78 -9.79
C ARG A 34 -6.45 2.51 -9.03
N TRP A 35 -5.68 2.13 -8.01
CA TRP A 35 -5.88 0.84 -7.31
C TRP A 35 -5.86 0.93 -5.79
N TRP A 36 -5.26 1.96 -5.19
CA TRP A 36 -4.99 2.00 -3.75
C TRP A 36 -6.24 2.24 -2.90
N ALA A 37 -7.27 2.88 -3.46
CA ALA A 37 -8.56 3.09 -2.80
C ALA A 37 -9.53 1.96 -3.16
N PRO A 38 -10.11 1.22 -2.18
CA PRO A 38 -11.11 0.19 -2.46
C PRO A 38 -12.38 0.81 -3.05
N LYS A 39 -12.77 0.39 -4.26
CA LYS A 39 -13.95 0.92 -4.96
C LYS A 39 -15.25 0.64 -4.22
N SER A 40 -15.35 -0.49 -3.54
CA SER A 40 -16.54 -0.88 -2.77
C SER A 40 -16.90 0.10 -1.66
N HIS A 41 -15.92 0.85 -1.14
CA HIS A 41 -16.14 1.84 -0.09
C HIS A 41 -16.70 3.18 -0.60
N GLY A 42 -16.87 3.35 -1.92
CA GLY A 42 -17.34 4.59 -2.53
C GLY A 42 -16.40 5.77 -2.28
N VAL A 43 -15.10 5.47 -2.10
CA VAL A 43 -14.05 6.47 -1.91
C VAL A 43 -13.32 6.70 -3.23
N GLU A 44 -12.94 7.96 -3.49
CA GLU A 44 -12.07 8.33 -4.61
C GLU A 44 -10.75 8.92 -4.10
N ILE A 45 -9.68 8.76 -4.88
CA ILE A 45 -8.41 9.42 -4.60
C ILE A 45 -8.48 10.84 -5.15
N ALA A 46 -8.75 11.79 -4.24
CA ALA A 46 -8.87 13.21 -4.53
C ALA A 46 -7.52 13.87 -4.84
N HIS A 47 -6.47 13.44 -4.16
CA HIS A 47 -5.10 13.91 -4.36
C HIS A 47 -4.13 12.76 -4.16
N CYS A 48 -3.12 12.66 -5.02
CA CYS A 48 -2.09 11.63 -4.94
C CYS A 48 -0.75 12.22 -5.36
N GLU A 49 0.19 12.28 -4.43
CA GLU A 49 1.57 12.70 -4.69
C GLU A 49 2.55 11.75 -4.01
N ALA A 50 3.67 11.47 -4.67
CA ALA A 50 4.73 10.62 -4.14
C ALA A 50 6.09 11.07 -4.70
N ASP A 51 6.99 11.50 -3.82
CA ASP A 51 8.41 11.74 -4.11
C ASP A 51 9.19 10.48 -3.75
N VAL A 52 9.27 9.53 -4.68
CA VAL A 52 9.80 8.18 -4.41
C VAL A 52 11.32 8.15 -4.47
N ARG A 53 11.93 8.57 -3.36
CA ARG A 53 13.37 8.50 -3.07
C ARG A 53 13.56 8.40 -1.57
N VAL A 54 14.73 7.97 -1.11
CA VAL A 54 15.05 7.97 0.34
C VAL A 54 14.89 9.39 0.91
N GLY A 55 14.12 9.50 2.00
CA GLY A 55 13.73 10.77 2.64
C GLY A 55 12.62 11.54 1.93
N GLY A 56 12.18 11.10 0.76
CA GLY A 56 11.02 11.65 0.05
C GLY A 56 9.71 11.26 0.74
N LYS A 57 8.65 12.02 0.45
CA LYS A 57 7.35 11.89 1.11
C LYS A 57 6.25 11.58 0.09
N TYR A 58 5.16 10.97 0.58
CA TYR A 58 3.93 10.84 -0.18
C TYR A 58 2.75 11.35 0.65
N ARG A 59 1.68 11.72 -0.06
CA ARG A 59 0.39 12.06 0.54
C ARG A 59 -0.75 11.67 -0.38
N TYR A 60 -1.68 10.87 0.14
CA TYR A 60 -2.88 10.43 -0.55
C TYR A 60 -4.10 10.94 0.20
N VAL A 61 -4.98 11.66 -0.48
CA VAL A 61 -6.25 12.15 0.07
C VAL A 61 -7.37 11.34 -0.55
N LEU A 62 -8.15 10.67 0.29
CA LEU A 62 -9.39 10.00 -0.07
C LEU A 62 -10.57 10.92 0.21
N ARG A 63 -11.55 10.93 -0.68
CA ARG A 63 -12.82 11.62 -0.48
C ARG A 63 -13.99 10.63 -0.47
N LYS A 64 -14.92 10.83 0.46
CA LYS A 64 -16.18 10.10 0.56
C LYS A 64 -17.34 11.07 0.81
N GLY A 65 -18.05 11.45 -0.24
CA GLY A 65 -19.02 12.55 -0.14
C GLY A 65 -18.30 13.84 0.24
N ASP A 66 -18.69 14.46 1.36
CA ASP A 66 -18.07 15.70 1.87
C ASP A 66 -16.89 15.42 2.83
N ASP A 67 -16.66 14.16 3.22
CA ASP A 67 -15.57 13.79 4.13
C ASP A 67 -14.26 13.55 3.38
N GLU A 68 -13.14 14.02 3.93
CA GLU A 68 -11.79 13.77 3.43
C GLU A 68 -10.92 13.07 4.48
N PHE A 69 -10.12 12.11 4.02
CA PHE A 69 -9.19 11.34 4.83
C PHE A 69 -7.82 11.33 4.16
N ALA A 70 -6.77 11.68 4.90
CA ALA A 70 -5.42 11.76 4.35
C ALA A 70 -4.51 10.71 4.95
N PHE A 71 -3.70 10.09 4.09
CA PHE A 71 -2.62 9.19 4.46
C PHE A 71 -1.31 9.76 3.96
N SER A 72 -0.27 9.68 4.77
CA SER A 72 1.05 10.18 4.39
C SER A 72 2.16 9.30 4.93
N GLY A 73 3.37 9.58 4.44
CA GLY A 73 4.54 8.86 4.89
C GLY A 73 5.84 9.33 4.28
N THR A 74 6.93 8.73 4.77
CA THR A 74 8.30 8.98 4.31
C THR A 74 8.95 7.68 3.90
N TYR A 75 9.62 7.66 2.74
CA TYR A 75 10.38 6.51 2.27
C TYR A 75 11.74 6.44 2.98
N SER A 76 12.02 5.34 3.67
CA SER A 76 13.31 5.07 4.29
C SER A 76 14.24 4.24 3.39
N GLU A 77 13.67 3.39 2.54
CA GLU A 77 14.43 2.61 1.54
C GLU A 77 13.68 2.59 0.21
N VAL A 78 14.41 2.77 -0.90
CA VAL A 78 13.87 2.68 -2.27
C VAL A 78 14.91 1.99 -3.14
N THR A 79 14.63 0.75 -3.54
CA THR A 79 15.50 -0.06 -4.39
C THR A 79 14.69 -0.60 -5.57
N PRO A 80 14.57 0.14 -6.68
CA PRO A 80 13.83 -0.32 -7.84
C PRO A 80 14.51 -1.53 -8.53
N PRO A 81 13.74 -2.51 -9.05
CA PRO A 81 12.30 -2.70 -8.87
C PRO A 81 11.96 -3.64 -7.68
N THR A 82 12.88 -3.89 -6.75
CA THR A 82 12.82 -5.04 -5.84
C THR A 82 12.29 -4.73 -4.44
N ARG A 83 12.43 -3.49 -3.93
CA ARG A 83 12.10 -3.17 -2.53
C ARG A 83 11.72 -1.72 -2.28
N LEU A 84 10.75 -1.52 -1.39
CA LEU A 84 10.37 -0.25 -0.79
C LEU A 84 10.21 -0.41 0.72
N VAL A 85 10.66 0.58 1.50
CA VAL A 85 10.30 0.69 2.92
C VAL A 85 9.86 2.13 3.20
N TYR A 86 8.69 2.29 3.81
CA TYR A 86 8.12 3.60 4.12
C TYR A 86 7.24 3.58 5.36
N SER A 87 7.06 4.73 5.98
CA SER A 87 6.05 4.92 7.02
C SER A 87 4.66 5.08 6.39
N HIS A 88 3.62 4.58 7.06
CA HIS A 88 2.23 4.77 6.69
C HIS A 88 1.48 5.34 7.88
N VAL A 89 0.99 6.57 7.72
CA VAL A 89 0.35 7.35 8.77
C VAL A 89 -1.03 7.73 8.28
N PHE A 90 -2.06 7.36 9.04
CA PHE A 90 -3.37 7.97 8.88
C PHE A 90 -3.34 9.32 9.60
N GLU A 91 -3.53 10.43 8.89
CA GLU A 91 -3.31 11.77 9.46
C GLU A 91 -4.26 12.13 10.61
N ALA A 92 -5.39 11.43 10.75
CA ALA A 92 -6.27 11.55 11.92
C ALA A 92 -5.65 10.94 13.20
N PHE A 93 -4.66 10.06 13.06
CA PHE A 93 -3.93 9.39 14.15
C PHE A 93 -2.41 9.47 13.91
N PRO A 94 -1.81 10.67 13.95
CA PRO A 94 -0.43 10.90 13.54
C PRO A 94 0.61 10.18 14.41
N ASP A 95 0.25 9.87 15.66
CA ASP A 95 1.13 9.21 16.64
C ASP A 95 1.19 7.68 16.49
N SER A 96 0.56 7.12 15.44
CA SER A 96 0.51 5.68 15.19
C SER A 96 1.09 5.28 13.81
N PRO A 97 2.37 5.59 13.51
CA PRO A 97 2.98 5.24 12.23
C PRO A 97 3.19 3.74 12.08
N VAL A 98 2.70 3.19 10.97
CA VAL A 98 2.96 1.79 10.57
C VAL A 98 4.19 1.77 9.67
N THR A 99 5.12 0.84 9.88
CA THR A 99 6.23 0.63 8.95
C THR A 99 5.80 -0.40 7.90
N VAL A 100 5.85 -0.02 6.62
CA VAL A 100 5.49 -0.89 5.50
C VAL A 100 6.75 -1.25 4.72
N THR A 101 7.03 -2.54 4.60
CA THR A 101 8.06 -3.09 3.72
C THR A 101 7.39 -3.82 2.58
N VAL A 102 7.75 -3.49 1.35
CA VAL A 102 7.23 -4.15 0.14
C VAL A 102 8.40 -4.73 -0.63
N THR A 103 8.33 -6.01 -0.99
CA THR A 103 9.30 -6.67 -1.84
C THR A 103 8.63 -7.22 -3.10
N PHE A 104 9.34 -7.14 -4.21
CA PHE A 104 8.94 -7.65 -5.51
C PHE A 104 10.00 -8.66 -5.98
N GLU A 105 9.67 -9.95 -5.89
CA GLU A 105 10.55 -11.04 -6.28
C GLU A 105 10.08 -11.60 -7.63
N GLU A 106 10.90 -11.41 -8.67
CA GLU A 106 10.58 -11.92 -10.01
C GLU A 106 10.85 -13.44 -10.08
N LEU A 107 9.86 -14.17 -10.60
CA LEU A 107 9.82 -15.63 -10.72
C LEU A 107 9.31 -15.99 -12.12
N ASP A 108 10.22 -16.17 -13.07
CA ASP A 108 9.93 -16.64 -14.44
C ASP A 108 8.70 -16.01 -15.11
N GLY A 109 8.67 -14.67 -15.19
CA GLY A 109 7.58 -13.91 -15.84
C GLY A 109 6.38 -13.61 -14.94
N GLU A 110 6.36 -14.14 -13.72
CA GLU A 110 5.49 -13.70 -12.62
C GLU A 110 6.31 -12.94 -11.57
N THR A 111 5.65 -12.22 -10.68
CA THR A 111 6.29 -11.56 -9.55
C THR A 111 5.54 -11.87 -8.27
N ARG A 112 6.26 -12.35 -7.26
CA ARG A 112 5.76 -12.46 -5.90
C ARG A 112 5.93 -11.12 -5.19
N LEU A 113 4.81 -10.50 -4.86
CA LEU A 113 4.75 -9.32 -4.02
C LEU A 113 4.53 -9.73 -2.57
N VAL A 114 5.34 -9.20 -1.66
CA VAL A 114 5.13 -9.33 -0.21
C VAL A 114 5.08 -7.94 0.40
N ALA A 115 3.96 -7.60 1.04
CA ALA A 115 3.81 -6.41 1.86
C ALA A 115 3.78 -6.83 3.33
N HIS A 116 4.74 -6.34 4.11
CA HIS A 116 4.88 -6.57 5.55
C HIS A 116 4.66 -5.27 6.30
N GLU A 117 3.66 -5.26 7.17
CA GLU A 117 3.28 -4.12 7.98
C GLU A 117 3.61 -4.38 9.44
N VAL A 118 4.34 -3.46 10.06
CA VAL A 118 4.70 -3.48 11.48
C VAL A 118 4.03 -2.28 12.16
N TYR A 119 3.11 -2.58 13.05
CA TYR A 119 2.34 -1.60 13.82
C TYR A 119 3.12 -1.18 15.08
N PRO A 120 2.92 0.07 15.56
CA PRO A 120 3.64 0.58 16.72
C PRO A 120 3.23 -0.11 18.03
N SER A 121 2.01 -0.66 18.10
CA SER A 121 1.52 -1.45 19.22
C SER A 121 0.47 -2.49 18.79
N LYS A 122 0.14 -3.40 19.71
CA LYS A 122 -0.93 -4.38 19.53
C LYS A 122 -2.30 -3.71 19.36
N GLU A 123 -2.54 -2.64 20.11
CA GLU A 123 -3.78 -1.86 20.07
C GLU A 123 -3.96 -1.17 18.72
N ALA A 124 -2.87 -0.66 18.14
CA ALA A 124 -2.88 -0.07 16.80
C ALA A 124 -3.27 -1.12 15.74
N LEU A 125 -2.69 -2.32 15.81
CA LEU A 125 -3.07 -3.43 14.92
C LEU A 125 -4.54 -3.83 15.12
N ALA A 126 -4.98 -3.98 16.36
CA ALA A 126 -6.37 -4.34 16.66
C ALA A 126 -7.37 -3.30 16.15
N GLY A 127 -7.04 -2.01 16.27
CA GLY A 127 -7.82 -0.91 15.70
C GLY A 127 -7.94 -0.98 14.19
N ALA A 128 -6.82 -1.22 13.49
CA ALA A 128 -6.81 -1.37 12.04
C ALA A 128 -7.61 -2.60 11.56
N LEU A 129 -7.49 -3.74 12.23
CA LEU A 129 -8.29 -4.93 11.92
C LEU A 129 -9.79 -4.69 12.13
N SER A 130 -10.15 -3.96 13.19
CA SER A 130 -11.55 -3.63 13.50
C SER A 130 -12.18 -2.65 12.51
N SER A 131 -11.38 -1.90 11.75
CA SER A 131 -11.86 -0.95 10.74
C SER A 131 -12.23 -1.60 9.40
N GLY A 132 -12.16 -2.94 9.29
CA GLY A 132 -12.43 -3.66 8.05
C GLY A 132 -11.26 -3.64 7.05
N MET A 133 -10.05 -3.30 7.51
CA MET A 133 -8.84 -3.22 6.69
C MET A 133 -8.60 -4.48 5.87
N GLU A 134 -8.85 -5.68 6.42
CA GLU A 134 -8.65 -6.93 5.69
C GLU A 134 -9.41 -6.96 4.36
N HIS A 135 -10.67 -6.50 4.36
CA HIS A 135 -11.49 -6.48 3.15
C HIS A 135 -10.93 -5.48 2.13
N GLY A 136 -10.62 -4.26 2.60
CA GLY A 136 -10.03 -3.22 1.76
C GLY A 136 -8.71 -3.67 1.13
N MET A 137 -7.81 -4.29 1.90
CA MET A 137 -6.54 -4.80 1.41
C MET A 137 -6.71 -5.89 0.33
N ARG A 138 -7.65 -6.82 0.54
CA ARG A 138 -7.94 -7.87 -0.45
C ARG A 138 -8.42 -7.26 -1.76
N GLU A 139 -9.38 -6.35 -1.68
CA GLU A 139 -9.93 -5.67 -2.84
C GLU A 139 -8.85 -4.85 -3.57
N THR A 140 -8.05 -4.07 -2.86
CA THR A 140 -6.99 -3.26 -3.50
C THR A 140 -5.96 -4.14 -4.20
N MET A 141 -5.68 -5.34 -3.69
CA MET A 141 -4.81 -6.30 -4.37
C MET A 141 -5.44 -6.85 -5.64
N ASP A 142 -6.76 -7.08 -5.66
CA ASP A 142 -7.49 -7.45 -6.89
C ASP A 142 -7.49 -6.29 -7.91
N GLN A 143 -7.63 -5.05 -7.44
CA GLN A 143 -7.56 -3.87 -8.29
C GLN A 143 -6.15 -3.67 -8.86
N LEU A 144 -5.12 -3.94 -8.08
CA LEU A 144 -3.73 -3.93 -8.53
C LEU A 144 -3.50 -5.00 -9.61
N ASP A 145 -4.04 -6.20 -9.43
CA ASP A 145 -3.95 -7.30 -10.40
C ASP A 145 -4.58 -6.90 -11.75
N ALA A 146 -5.78 -6.32 -11.70
CA ALA A 146 -6.46 -5.80 -12.88
C ALA A 146 -5.69 -4.62 -13.53
N LEU A 147 -5.06 -3.76 -12.72
CA LEU A 147 -4.25 -2.64 -13.21
C LEU A 147 -3.00 -3.14 -13.93
N VAL A 148 -2.25 -4.06 -13.34
CA VAL A 148 -1.00 -4.51 -13.97
C VAL A 148 -1.28 -5.29 -15.24
N ALA A 149 -2.39 -6.03 -15.34
CA ALA A 149 -2.79 -6.71 -16.55
C ALA A 149 -3.02 -5.76 -17.75
N VAL A 150 -3.39 -4.50 -17.52
CA VAL A 150 -3.56 -3.49 -18.60
C VAL A 150 -2.28 -2.71 -18.90
N LEU A 151 -1.21 -2.92 -18.14
CA LEU A 151 0.10 -2.26 -18.31
C LEU A 151 1.14 -3.15 -19.02
N LEU A 152 0.80 -4.41 -19.29
CA LEU A 152 1.61 -5.38 -20.03
C LEU A 152 1.47 -5.16 -21.55
#